data_AF-A0A6I1GBL3-F1
#
_entry.id   AF-A0A6I1GBL3-F1
#
_cell.length_a   1.000
_cell.length_b   1.000
_cell.length_c   1.000
_cell.angle_alpha   90.00
_cell.angle_beta   90.00
_cell.angle_gamma   90.00
#
_symmetry.space_group_name_H-M   'P 1'
#
loop_
_entity.id
_entity.type
_entity.pdbx_description
1 polymer ?
#
loop_
_entity_poly.entity_id
_entity_poly.type
_entity_poly.pdbx_seq_one_letter_code
_entity_poly.pdbx_strand_id
1 'polypeptide(L)'
;MADAEERKQRLEEQKVALDYLKHVSTLATSVIVLSIAFTSQLSNRDWSWLLIPGIGGQFICLLALTLAAIGTISAGRSVEPPTPSVVRFTVIGSLAGLAAFLISIAAFSTFLLKNLV
;
A
#
# COMPACT_ATOMS: atom_id res chain seq x y z
N MET A 1 -10.70 35.21 -4.19
CA MET A 1 -10.27 34.78 -2.83
C MET A 1 -10.68 33.34 -2.54
N ALA A 2 -11.91 32.92 -2.85
CA ALA A 2 -12.37 31.52 -2.72
C ALA A 2 -11.45 30.47 -3.39
N ASP A 3 -10.93 30.75 -4.60
CA ASP A 3 -10.02 29.85 -5.34
C ASP A 3 -8.70 29.53 -4.60
N ALA A 4 -8.16 30.49 -3.84
CA ALA A 4 -6.88 30.31 -3.15
C ALA A 4 -7.04 29.43 -1.90
N GLU A 5 -8.19 29.54 -1.22
CA GLU A 5 -8.54 28.77 -0.04
C GLU A 5 -8.89 27.32 -0.41
N GLU A 6 -9.66 27.14 -1.48
CA GLU A 6 -9.98 25.81 -2.02
C GLU A 6 -8.71 25.07 -2.51
N ARG A 7 -7.79 25.79 -3.16
CA ARG A 7 -6.50 25.22 -3.59
C ARG A 7 -5.63 24.81 -2.41
N LYS A 8 -5.63 25.61 -1.33
CA LYS A 8 -4.89 25.30 -0.10
C LYS A 8 -5.45 24.05 0.58
N GLN A 9 -6.77 23.93 0.67
CA GLN A 9 -7.43 22.76 1.26
C GLN A 9 -7.13 21.48 0.48
N ARG A 10 -7.19 21.52 -0.86
CA ARG A 10 -6.82 20.38 -1.72
C ARG A 10 -5.36 19.95 -1.54
N LEU A 11 -4.45 20.90 -1.37
CA LEU A 11 -3.03 20.60 -1.13
C LEU A 11 -2.81 19.95 0.25
N GLU A 12 -3.55 20.38 1.27
CA GLU A 12 -3.50 19.76 2.61
C GLU A 12 -4.02 18.31 2.57
N GLU A 13 -5.15 18.06 1.90
CA GLU A 13 -5.69 16.70 1.72
C GLU A 13 -4.72 15.79 0.96
N GLN A 14 -4.10 16.28 -0.11
CA GLN A 14 -3.09 15.53 -0.86
C GLN A 14 -1.85 15.23 -0.01
N LYS A 15 -1.41 16.18 0.83
CA LYS A 15 -0.27 15.97 1.73
C LYS A 15 -0.56 14.86 2.73
N VAL A 16 -1.75 14.86 3.33
CA VAL A 16 -2.20 13.80 4.24
C VAL A 16 -2.23 12.45 3.52
N ALA A 17 -2.81 12.39 2.31
CA ALA A 17 -2.85 11.16 1.53
C ALA A 17 -1.45 10.61 1.22
N LEU A 18 -0.52 11.50 0.86
CA LEU A 18 0.86 11.12 0.54
C LEU A 18 1.63 10.64 1.78
N ASP A 19 1.38 11.23 2.93
CA ASP A 19 1.99 10.80 4.19
C ASP A 19 1.47 9.42 4.62
N TYR A 20 0.16 9.18 4.47
CA TYR A 20 -0.42 7.85 4.67
C TYR A 20 0.18 6.81 3.72
N LEU A 21 0.28 7.12 2.42
CA LEU A 21 0.93 6.26 1.43
C LEU A 21 2.38 5.93 1.81
N LYS A 22 3.13 6.93 2.27
CA LYS A 22 4.50 6.75 2.74
C LYS A 22 4.57 5.81 3.95
N HIS A 23 3.70 5.99 4.94
CA HIS A 23 3.67 5.11 6.12
C HIS A 23 3.34 3.66 5.75
N VAL A 24 2.31 3.44 4.94
CA VAL A 24 1.89 2.09 4.55
C VAL A 24 2.96 1.43 3.67
N SER A 25 3.56 2.16 2.73
CA SER A 25 4.66 1.63 1.90
C SER A 25 5.90 1.28 2.72
N THR A 26 6.25 2.08 3.73
CA THR A 26 7.35 1.78 4.65
C THR A 26 7.07 0.49 5.42
N LEU A 27 5.87 0.36 5.98
CA LEU A 27 5.46 -0.83 6.72
C LEU A 27 5.45 -2.07 5.83
N ALA A 28 4.89 -2.00 4.63
CA ALA A 28 4.91 -3.08 3.65
C ALA A 28 6.34 -3.49 3.29
N THR A 29 7.23 -2.52 3.07
CA THR A 29 8.65 -2.78 2.77
C THR A 29 9.34 -3.49 3.93
N SER A 30 9.14 -3.01 5.16
CA SER A 30 9.72 -3.64 6.36
C SER A 30 9.24 -5.08 6.53
N VAL A 31 7.95 -5.35 6.31
CA VAL A 31 7.39 -6.71 6.38
C VAL A 31 7.98 -7.61 5.30
N ILE A 32 8.15 -7.13 4.06
CA ILE A 32 8.77 -7.90 2.98
C ILE A 32 10.22 -8.23 3.33
N VAL A 33 11.01 -7.24 3.75
CA VAL A 33 12.42 -7.42 4.10
C VAL A 33 12.57 -8.41 5.24
N LEU A 34 11.75 -8.28 6.29
CA LEU A 34 11.75 -9.19 7.43
C LEU A 34 11.37 -10.61 6.99
N SER A 35 10.32 -10.74 6.18
CA SER A 35 9.88 -12.04 5.66
C SER A 35 10.98 -12.71 4.85
N ILE A 36 11.67 -11.97 3.98
CA ILE A 36 12.80 -12.48 3.18
C ILE A 36 13.98 -12.89 4.07
N ALA A 37 14.34 -12.05 5.04
CA ALA A 37 15.44 -12.32 5.96
C ALA A 37 15.21 -13.61 6.76
N PHE A 38 13.95 -13.87 7.13
CA PHE A 38 13.56 -15.06 7.87
C PHE A 38 13.04 -16.19 6.98
N THR A 39 13.01 -16.05 5.65
CA THR A 39 12.45 -17.07 4.73
C THR A 39 13.04 -18.45 4.98
N SER A 40 14.34 -18.57 5.19
CA SER A 40 15.00 -19.87 5.44
C SER A 40 14.56 -20.54 6.74
N GLN A 41 14.20 -19.75 7.75
CA GLN A 41 13.68 -20.25 9.03
C GLN A 41 12.19 -20.57 8.95
N LEU A 42 11.45 -19.78 8.16
CA LEU A 42 10.00 -19.90 8.00
C LEU A 42 9.59 -20.97 6.96
N SER A 43 10.44 -21.28 5.98
CA SER A 43 10.13 -22.24 4.90
C SER A 43 10.05 -23.68 5.39
N ASN A 44 10.76 -24.01 6.48
CA ASN A 44 10.81 -25.36 7.06
C ASN A 44 9.66 -25.62 8.05
N ARG A 45 8.76 -24.65 8.25
CA ARG A 45 7.62 -24.75 9.15
C ARG A 45 6.38 -25.24 8.41
N ASP A 46 5.46 -25.87 9.16
CA ASP A 46 4.17 -26.25 8.62
C ASP A 46 3.42 -25.00 8.14
N TRP A 47 2.60 -25.13 7.11
CA TRP A 47 1.87 -24.01 6.50
C TRP A 47 2.76 -22.91 5.88
N SER A 48 4.02 -23.19 5.55
CA SER A 48 4.92 -22.25 4.84
C SER A 48 4.35 -21.76 3.49
N TRP A 49 3.39 -22.47 2.90
CA TRP A 49 2.64 -22.02 1.72
C TRP A 49 1.89 -20.69 1.95
N LEU A 50 1.52 -20.34 3.19
CA LEU A 50 0.90 -19.05 3.55
C LEU A 50 1.87 -17.86 3.42
N LEU A 51 3.18 -18.11 3.35
CA LEU A 51 4.17 -17.05 3.12
C LEU A 51 4.04 -16.47 1.71
N ILE A 52 3.59 -17.26 0.73
CA ILE A 52 3.42 -16.82 -0.66
C ILE A 52 2.34 -15.72 -0.75
N PRO A 53 1.09 -15.92 -0.31
CA PRO A 53 0.09 -14.85 -0.30
C PRO A 53 0.43 -13.74 0.70
N GLY A 54 1.18 -14.01 1.77
CA GLY A 54 1.68 -13.00 2.70
C GLY A 54 2.64 -12.02 2.02
N ILE A 55 3.79 -12.52 1.54
CA ILE A 55 4.83 -11.72 0.89
C ILE A 55 4.33 -11.16 -0.44
N GLY A 56 3.69 -11.99 -1.25
CA GLY A 56 3.13 -11.58 -2.54
C GLY A 56 2.06 -10.51 -2.39
N GLY A 57 1.19 -10.63 -1.38
CA GLY A 57 0.19 -9.61 -1.04
C GLY A 57 0.81 -8.27 -0.64
N GLN A 58 1.88 -8.27 0.18
CA GLN A 58 2.60 -7.02 0.49
C GLN A 58 3.27 -6.42 -0.75
N PHE A 59 3.84 -7.25 -1.62
CA PHE A 59 4.49 -6.75 -2.84
C PHE A 59 3.47 -6.10 -3.79
N ILE A 60 2.32 -6.73 -4.00
CA ILE A 60 1.21 -6.18 -4.79
C ILE A 60 0.68 -4.90 -4.14
N CYS A 61 0.53 -4.89 -2.81
CA CYS A 61 0.14 -3.69 -2.06
C CYS A 61 1.11 -2.54 -2.32
N LEU A 62 2.41 -2.78 -2.22
CA LEU A 62 3.43 -1.77 -2.45
C LEU A 62 3.39 -1.23 -3.88
N LEU A 63 3.25 -2.08 -4.89
CA LEU A 63 3.11 -1.65 -6.28
C LEU A 63 1.85 -0.81 -6.50
N ALA A 64 0.71 -1.26 -5.98
CA ALA A 64 -0.57 -0.57 -6.14
C ALA A 64 -0.57 0.81 -5.44
N LEU A 65 0.03 0.90 -4.25
CA LEU A 65 0.21 2.15 -3.52
C LEU A 65 1.20 3.08 -4.22
N THR A 66 2.28 2.56 -4.79
CA THR A 66 3.25 3.37 -5.54
C THR A 66 2.59 3.98 -6.77
N LEU A 67 1.77 3.21 -7.49
CA LEU A 67 0.97 3.69 -8.61
C LEU A 67 -0.06 4.74 -8.19
N ALA A 68 -0.74 4.53 -7.07
CA ALA A 68 -1.67 5.52 -6.50
C ALA A 68 -0.94 6.82 -6.11
N ALA A 69 0.26 6.73 -5.52
CA ALA A 69 1.07 7.89 -5.16
C ALA A 69 1.49 8.71 -6.39
N ILE A 70 1.88 8.04 -7.49
CA ILE A 70 2.19 8.71 -8.76
C ILE A 70 0.95 9.45 -9.30
N GLY A 71 -0.22 8.83 -9.21
CA GLY A 71 -1.50 9.46 -9.59
C GLY A 71 -1.81 10.70 -8.74
N THR A 72 -1.63 10.62 -7.42
CA THR A 72 -1.84 11.76 -6.51
C THR A 72 -0.86 12.91 -6.77
N ILE A 73 0.42 12.60 -7.00
CA ILE A 73 1.45 13.61 -7.29
C ILE A 73 1.19 14.29 -8.64
N SER A 74 0.81 13.52 -9.67
CA SER A 74 0.50 14.08 -10.99
C SER A 74 -0.75 14.97 -10.94
N ALA A 75 -1.77 14.59 -10.17
CA ALA A 75 -2.96 15.42 -9.93
C ALA A 75 -2.67 16.71 -9.16
N GLY A 76 -1.65 16.74 -8.30
CA GLY A 76 -1.27 17.92 -7.52
C GLY A 76 -0.37 18.94 -8.26
N ARG A 77 0.35 18.51 -9.30
CA ARG A 77 1.26 19.38 -10.06
C ARG A 77 0.57 20.15 -11.18
N SER A 78 -0.56 19.66 -11.68
CA SER A 78 -1.29 20.30 -12.77
C SER A 78 -2.17 21.45 -12.26
N VAL A 79 -2.18 22.56 -12.99
CA VAL A 79 -3.15 23.67 -12.78
C VAL A 79 -4.54 23.26 -13.29
N GLU A 80 -4.59 22.36 -14.26
CA GLU A 80 -5.81 21.77 -14.78
C GLU A 80 -6.37 20.70 -13.82
N PRO A 81 -7.71 20.57 -13.74
CA PRO A 81 -8.34 19.52 -12.94
C PRO A 81 -7.86 18.14 -13.41
N PRO A 82 -7.59 17.20 -12.49
CA PRO A 82 -7.09 15.88 -12.86
C PRO A 82 -8.09 15.18 -13.76
N THR A 83 -7.58 14.51 -14.81
CA THR A 83 -8.45 13.74 -15.70
C THR A 83 -9.17 12.64 -14.91
N PRO A 84 -10.43 12.34 -15.22
CA PRO A 84 -11.21 11.33 -14.50
C PRO A 84 -10.55 9.94 -14.53
N SER A 85 -9.74 9.66 -15.55
CA SER A 85 -8.93 8.45 -15.64
C SER A 85 -7.87 8.36 -14.55
N VAL A 86 -7.16 9.46 -14.25
CA VAL A 86 -6.14 9.50 -13.18
C VAL A 86 -6.79 9.31 -11.82
N VAL A 87 -7.91 9.98 -11.56
CA VAL A 87 -8.66 9.83 -10.30
C VAL A 87 -9.14 8.39 -10.11
N ARG A 88 -9.78 7.80 -11.13
CA ARG A 88 -10.22 6.39 -11.07
C ARG A 88 -9.05 5.43 -10.86
N PHE A 89 -7.93 5.65 -11.55
CA PHE A 89 -6.75 4.82 -11.40
C PHE A 89 -6.16 4.90 -10.00
N THR A 90 -6.05 6.10 -9.41
CA THR A 90 -5.59 6.30 -8.03
C THR A 90 -6.50 5.62 -7.01
N VAL A 91 -7.82 5.75 -7.18
CA VAL A 91 -8.80 5.13 -6.26
C VAL A 91 -8.76 3.61 -6.36
N ILE A 92 -8.76 3.07 -7.59
CA ILE A 92 -8.68 1.61 -7.82
C ILE A 92 -7.36 1.06 -7.27
N GLY A 93 -6.24 1.72 -7.54
CA GLY A 93 -4.94 1.34 -7.00
C GLY A 93 -4.90 1.36 -5.47
N SER A 94 -5.50 2.37 -4.84
CA SER A 94 -5.57 2.47 -3.39
C SER A 94 -6.42 1.36 -2.77
N LEU A 95 -7.60 1.08 -3.35
CA LEU A 95 -8.49 0.01 -2.89
C LEU A 95 -7.87 -1.37 -3.11
N ALA A 96 -7.25 -1.61 -4.26
CA ALA A 96 -6.54 -2.85 -4.55
C ALA A 96 -5.37 -3.06 -3.59
N GLY A 97 -4.61 -2.00 -3.31
CA GLY A 97 -3.52 -2.03 -2.33
C GLY A 97 -4.00 -2.38 -0.93
N LEU A 98 -5.10 -1.74 -0.47
CA LEU A 98 -5.71 -2.03 0.82
C LEU A 98 -6.20 -3.48 0.92
N ALA A 99 -6.87 -4.00 -0.12
CA ALA A 99 -7.33 -5.38 -0.14
C ALA A 99 -6.14 -6.36 -0.06
N ALA A 100 -5.09 -6.13 -0.85
CA ALA A 100 -3.88 -6.95 -0.83
C ALA A 100 -3.16 -6.92 0.54
N PHE A 101 -3.15 -5.75 1.18
CA PHE A 101 -2.61 -5.58 2.53
C PHE A 101 -3.36 -6.41 3.57
N LEU A 102 -4.70 -6.37 3.55
CA LEU A 102 -5.53 -7.14 4.50
C LEU A 102 -5.39 -8.64 4.29
N ILE A 103 -5.35 -9.11 3.03
CA ILE A 103 -5.11 -10.52 2.70
C ILE A 103 -3.74 -10.96 3.24
N SER A 104 -2.73 -10.12 3.05
CA SER A 104 -1.37 -10.41 3.54
C SER A 104 -1.32 -10.50 5.07
N ILE A 105 -1.93 -9.55 5.79
CA ILE A 105 -2.02 -9.59 7.26
C ILE A 105 -2.73 -10.88 7.71
N ALA A 106 -3.85 -11.23 7.09
CA ALA A 106 -4.58 -12.44 7.44
C ALA A 106 -3.73 -13.71 7.21
N ALA A 107 -2.98 -13.78 6.10
CA ALA A 107 -2.09 -14.89 5.80
C ALA A 107 -0.94 -15.01 6.82
N PHE A 108 -0.24 -13.91 7.12
CA PHE A 108 0.83 -13.90 8.11
C PHE A 108 0.32 -14.19 9.52
N SER A 109 -0.83 -13.63 9.91
CA SER A 109 -1.44 -13.88 11.21
C SER A 109 -1.80 -15.36 11.36
N THR A 110 -2.39 -15.96 10.32
CA THR A 110 -2.73 -17.39 10.30
C THR A 110 -1.47 -18.26 10.37
N PHE A 111 -0.44 -17.91 9.60
CA PHE A 111 0.85 -18.61 9.63
C PHE A 111 1.49 -18.56 11.02
N LEU A 112 1.52 -17.39 11.66
CA LEU A 112 2.05 -17.22 13.00
C LEU A 112 1.25 -18.02 14.03
N LEU A 113 -0.08 -17.94 14.01
CA LEU A 113 -0.94 -18.68 14.95
C LEU A 113 -0.77 -20.20 14.83
N LYS A 114 -0.53 -20.71 13.61
CA LYS A 114 -0.31 -22.14 13.38
C LYS A 114 1.09 -22.63 13.74
N ASN A 115 2.06 -21.73 13.83
CA ASN A 115 3.47 -22.06 14.10
C ASN A 115 4.00 -21.46 15.41
N LEU A 116 3.11 -20.92 16.27
CA LEU A 116 3.46 -20.36 17.58
C LEU A 116 3.71 -21.43 18.66
N VAL A 117 3.41 -22.69 18.36
CA VAL A 117 3.56 -23.87 19.21
C VAL A 117 4.55 -24.82 18.55
#